data_AF-A0A9P7AJ53-F1
#
_entry.id   AF-A0A9P7AJ53-F1
#
_cell.length_a   1.000
_cell.length_b   1.000
_cell.length_c   1.000
_cell.angle_alpha   90.00
_cell.angle_beta   90.00
_cell.angle_gamma   90.00
#
_symmetry.space_group_name_H-M   'P 1'
#
loop_
_entity.id
_entity.type
_entity.pdbx_description
1 polymer ?
#
loop_
_entity_poly.entity_id
_entity_poly.type
_entity_poly.pdbx_seq_one_letter_code
_entity_poly.pdbx_strand_id
1 'polypeptide(L)'
;MSAPKIIIQILVTGAQIFGKALFEAGKQAAKNARHTPQGAIGSDIAGVRNATSGSLTDKLTRDHRMTLDEAHLILNIKQGETLENVLKNYEHLFKVNGPRPAPDLPTTGAKAGKQPAPPTHSHYIQSKVVRARERIEAEMRVIEEADSMPPPPGAAPPGSPQGNAGGSS
;
A
#
# COMPACT_ATOMS: atom_id res chain seq x y z
N MET A 1 52.59 7.16 -9.63
CA MET A 1 51.46 8.04 -9.22
C MET A 1 51.18 7.79 -7.75
N SER A 2 51.23 8.81 -6.89
CA SER A 2 51.09 8.64 -5.43
C SER A 2 49.64 8.32 -5.05
N ALA A 3 49.41 7.20 -4.37
CA ALA A 3 48.09 6.67 -3.98
C ALA A 3 47.13 7.69 -3.30
N PRO A 4 47.60 8.62 -2.44
CA PRO A 4 46.73 9.62 -1.82
C PRO A 4 46.03 10.55 -2.83
N LYS A 5 46.70 10.91 -3.94
CA LYS A 5 46.13 11.81 -4.96
C LYS A 5 44.97 11.15 -5.72
N ILE A 6 45.06 9.84 -5.94
CA ILE A 6 44.03 9.06 -6.62
C ILE A 6 42.78 8.93 -5.75
N ILE A 7 42.94 8.69 -4.45
CA ILE A 7 41.83 8.58 -3.50
C ILE A 7 41.05 9.90 -3.42
N ILE A 8 41.75 11.03 -3.31
CA ILE A 8 41.12 12.36 -3.27
C ILE A 8 40.36 12.64 -4.57
N GLN A 9 40.94 12.29 -5.71
CA GLN A 9 40.31 12.51 -7.01
C GLN A 9 39.03 11.67 -7.19
N ILE A 10 39.04 10.40 -6.75
CA ILE A 10 37.85 9.53 -6.77
C ILE A 10 36.76 10.11 -5.86
N LEU A 11 37.13 10.59 -4.67
CA LEU A 11 36.16 11.13 -3.70
C LEU A 11 35.51 12.42 -4.20
N VAL A 12 36.29 13.35 -4.77
CA VAL A 12 35.78 14.61 -5.32
C VAL A 12 34.90 14.34 -6.55
N THR A 13 35.34 13.48 -7.46
CA THR A 13 34.58 13.15 -8.67
C THR A 13 33.29 12.41 -8.32
N GLY A 14 33.34 11.46 -7.39
CA GLY A 14 32.17 10.74 -6.88
C GLY A 14 31.16 11.68 -6.21
N ALA A 15 31.62 12.61 -5.37
CA ALA A 15 30.75 13.59 -4.72
C ALA A 15 30.05 14.53 -5.72
N GLN A 16 30.75 14.96 -6.78
CA GLN A 16 30.17 15.83 -7.82
C GLN A 16 29.09 15.12 -8.64
N ILE A 17 29.31 13.86 -9.02
CA ILE A 17 28.34 13.07 -9.79
C ILE A 17 27.12 12.76 -8.93
N PHE A 18 27.34 12.29 -7.69
CA PHE A 18 26.25 11.97 -6.76
C PHE A 18 25.42 13.22 -6.39
N GLY A 19 26.07 14.36 -6.13
CA GLY A 19 25.38 15.61 -5.79
C GLY A 19 24.51 16.13 -6.93
N LYS A 20 24.98 16.08 -8.18
CA LYS A 20 24.19 16.49 -9.35
C LYS A 20 22.98 15.56 -9.58
N ALA A 21 23.16 14.25 -9.42
CA ALA A 21 22.08 13.28 -9.56
C ALA A 21 20.98 13.47 -8.50
N LEU A 22 21.38 13.65 -7.23
CA LEU A 22 20.44 13.90 -6.14
C LEU A 22 19.68 15.23 -6.31
N PHE A 23 20.35 16.29 -6.79
CA PHE A 23 19.71 17.57 -7.05
C PHE A 23 18.69 17.51 -8.18
N GLU A 24 19.02 16.89 -9.31
CA GLU A 24 18.07 16.71 -10.42
C GLU A 24 16.88 15.82 -10.02
N ALA A 25 17.13 14.71 -9.32
CA ALA A 25 16.08 13.85 -8.80
C ALA A 25 15.18 14.58 -7.79
N GLY A 26 15.77 15.35 -6.86
CA GLY A 26 15.03 16.16 -5.89
C GLY A 26 14.20 17.24 -6.57
N LYS A 27 14.73 17.90 -7.60
CA LYS A 27 14.00 18.89 -8.41
C LYS A 27 12.85 18.25 -9.19
N GLN A 28 13.01 17.04 -9.72
CA GLN A 28 11.94 16.28 -10.37
C GLN A 28 10.85 15.88 -9.36
N ALA A 29 11.24 15.37 -8.19
CA ALA A 29 10.31 15.06 -7.10
C ALA A 29 9.52 16.29 -6.65
N ALA A 30 10.18 17.44 -6.51
CA ALA A 30 9.54 18.70 -6.13
C ALA A 30 8.55 19.20 -7.20
N LYS A 31 8.86 19.06 -8.49
CA LYS A 31 7.92 19.38 -9.58
C LYS A 31 6.68 18.47 -9.54
N ASN A 32 6.89 17.18 -9.34
CA ASN A 32 5.79 16.21 -9.22
C ASN A 32 4.92 16.50 -7.99
N ALA A 33 5.51 16.93 -6.88
CA ALA A 33 4.79 17.35 -5.68
C ALA A 33 4.01 18.66 -5.89
N ARG A 34 4.58 19.65 -6.61
CA ARG A 34 3.93 20.96 -6.88
C ARG A 34 2.81 20.91 -7.91
N HIS A 35 2.82 19.95 -8.83
CA HIS A 35 1.68 19.69 -9.72
C HIS A 35 0.54 18.91 -9.02
N THR A 36 0.58 18.81 -7.69
CA THR A 36 -0.60 18.51 -6.87
C THR A 36 -1.51 19.75 -6.86
N PRO A 37 -2.64 19.77 -7.58
CA PRO A 37 -3.54 20.90 -7.61
C PRO A 37 -4.05 21.12 -6.19
N GLN A 38 -3.84 22.35 -5.72
CA GLN A 38 -4.49 22.92 -4.55
C GLN A 38 -6.00 22.74 -4.69
N GLY A 39 -6.52 21.73 -4.00
CA GLY A 39 -7.91 21.26 -4.12
C GLY A 39 -8.09 19.84 -3.58
N ALA A 40 -7.01 19.06 -3.51
CA ALA A 40 -6.99 17.73 -2.91
C ALA A 40 -6.71 17.70 -1.39
N ILE A 41 -6.90 18.82 -0.67
CA ILE A 41 -6.74 18.88 0.80
C ILE A 41 -7.89 18.13 1.53
N GLY A 42 -8.90 17.63 0.80
CA GLY A 42 -10.00 16.82 1.35
C GLY A 42 -9.92 15.31 1.07
N SER A 43 -8.85 14.80 0.47
CA SER A 43 -8.73 13.37 0.17
C SER A 43 -7.31 12.90 0.47
N ASP A 44 -7.08 12.56 1.74
CA ASP A 44 -5.87 11.96 2.32
C ASP A 44 -5.51 10.60 1.70
N ILE A 45 -5.31 10.55 0.38
CA ILE A 45 -4.99 9.31 -0.31
C ILE A 45 -3.88 9.55 -1.31
N ALA A 46 -2.66 9.40 -0.79
CA ALA A 46 -1.42 9.58 -1.53
C ALA A 46 -1.19 8.57 -2.68
N GLY A 47 -2.09 7.60 -2.91
CA GLY A 47 -1.97 6.63 -4.00
C GLY A 47 -3.19 6.47 -4.91
N VAL A 48 -4.38 6.94 -4.51
CA VAL A 48 -5.61 6.78 -5.33
C VAL A 48 -5.64 7.69 -6.53
N ARG A 49 -4.93 8.82 -6.45
CA ARG A 49 -4.93 9.82 -7.52
C ARG A 49 -4.27 9.35 -8.81
N ASN A 50 -3.39 8.36 -8.72
CA ASN A 50 -2.70 7.78 -9.87
C ASN A 50 -3.39 6.52 -10.40
N ALA A 51 -4.38 5.98 -9.68
CA ALA A 51 -5.17 4.82 -10.07
C ALA A 51 -6.20 5.20 -11.15
N THR A 52 -5.71 5.51 -12.35
CA THR A 52 -6.52 5.99 -13.48
C THR A 52 -6.66 4.94 -14.58
N SER A 53 -5.93 3.82 -14.48
CA SER A 53 -5.98 2.72 -15.42
C SER A 53 -7.27 1.92 -15.28
N GLY A 54 -7.57 1.12 -16.31
CA GLY A 54 -8.63 0.10 -16.30
C GLY A 54 -8.24 -1.17 -15.55
N SER A 55 -7.01 -1.25 -15.02
CA SER A 55 -6.51 -2.39 -14.24
C SER A 55 -7.40 -2.68 -13.03
N LEU A 56 -7.52 -3.96 -12.69
CA LEU A 56 -8.31 -4.42 -11.55
C LEU A 56 -7.78 -3.85 -10.23
N THR A 57 -6.46 -3.80 -10.06
CA THR A 57 -5.80 -3.19 -8.88
C THR A 57 -6.14 -1.69 -8.76
N ASP A 58 -6.27 -0.98 -9.89
CA ASP A 58 -6.64 0.44 -9.91
C ASP A 58 -8.12 0.64 -9.56
N LYS A 59 -9.00 -0.24 -10.03
CA LYS A 59 -10.42 -0.25 -9.62
C LYS A 59 -10.56 -0.45 -8.11
N LEU A 60 -9.94 -1.49 -7.57
CA LEU A 60 -9.94 -1.77 -6.12
C LEU A 60 -9.37 -0.60 -5.30
N THR A 61 -8.33 0.04 -5.81
CA THR A 61 -7.73 1.22 -5.16
C THR A 61 -8.73 2.39 -5.08
N ARG A 62 -9.51 2.62 -6.14
CA ARG A 62 -10.55 3.65 -6.16
C ARG A 62 -11.73 3.33 -5.25
N ASP A 63 -12.14 2.06 -5.21
CA ASP A 63 -13.29 1.59 -4.43
C ASP A 63 -13.03 1.69 -2.93
N HIS A 64 -11.89 1.16 -2.47
CA HIS A 64 -11.50 1.21 -1.06
C HIS A 64 -10.84 2.52 -0.65
N ARG A 65 -10.56 3.41 -1.62
CA ARG A 65 -9.90 4.69 -1.39
C ARG A 65 -8.57 4.54 -0.63
N MET A 66 -7.79 3.51 -0.97
CA MET A 66 -6.44 3.23 -0.46
C MET A 66 -5.72 2.23 -1.36
N THR A 67 -4.39 2.27 -1.36
CA THR A 67 -3.59 1.27 -2.10
C THR A 67 -3.47 -0.03 -1.32
N LEU A 68 -3.07 -1.09 -2.01
CA LEU A 68 -2.78 -2.39 -1.37
C LEU A 68 -1.64 -2.26 -0.35
N ASP A 69 -0.59 -1.49 -0.68
CA ASP A 69 0.54 -1.26 0.23
C ASP A 69 0.12 -0.47 1.48
N GLU A 70 -0.77 0.53 1.33
CA GLU A 70 -1.34 1.26 2.46
C GLU A 70 -2.13 0.32 3.37
N ALA A 71 -2.91 -0.62 2.80
CA ALA A 71 -3.66 -1.60 3.58
C ALA A 71 -2.74 -2.52 4.41
N HIS A 72 -1.65 -3.02 3.81
CA HIS A 72 -0.65 -3.82 4.53
C HIS A 72 0.03 -3.03 5.65
N LEU A 73 0.34 -1.75 5.41
CA LEU A 73 0.94 -0.88 6.41
C LEU A 73 -0.03 -0.58 7.57
N ILE A 74 -1.31 -0.29 7.28
CA ILE A 74 -2.34 -0.03 8.29
C ILE A 74 -2.53 -1.25 9.19
N LEU A 75 -2.59 -2.46 8.62
CA LEU A 75 -2.75 -3.69 9.38
C LEU A 75 -1.43 -4.25 9.94
N ASN A 76 -0.30 -3.61 9.66
CA ASN A 76 1.04 -4.04 10.05
C ASN A 76 1.31 -5.51 9.70
N ILE A 77 1.13 -5.85 8.43
CA ILE A 77 1.32 -7.18 7.87
C ILE A 77 2.18 -7.11 6.60
N LYS A 78 2.76 -8.25 6.20
CA LYS A 78 3.52 -8.37 4.95
C LYS A 78 2.60 -8.78 3.80
N GLN A 79 3.05 -8.56 2.57
CA GLN A 79 2.38 -9.07 1.38
C GLN A 79 2.39 -10.61 1.38
N GLY A 80 1.30 -11.23 0.95
CA GLY A 80 1.16 -12.69 0.89
C GLY A 80 0.91 -13.37 2.24
N GLU A 81 0.56 -12.60 3.28
CA GLU A 81 0.11 -13.16 4.56
C GLU A 81 -1.21 -13.92 4.43
N THR A 82 -1.45 -14.86 5.36
CA THR A 82 -2.68 -15.65 5.36
C THR A 82 -3.87 -14.82 5.85
N LEU A 83 -5.07 -15.17 5.40
CA LEU A 83 -6.30 -14.46 5.77
C LEU A 83 -6.52 -14.45 7.30
N GLU A 84 -6.12 -15.52 8.00
CA GLU A 84 -6.24 -15.62 9.46
C GLU A 84 -5.39 -14.56 10.16
N ASN A 85 -4.17 -14.32 9.69
CA ASN A 85 -3.28 -13.31 10.25
C ASN A 85 -3.81 -11.89 9.97
N VAL A 86 -4.37 -11.66 8.78
CA VAL A 86 -5.04 -10.39 8.43
C VAL A 86 -6.20 -10.12 9.39
N LEU A 87 -7.07 -11.10 9.62
CA LEU A 87 -8.23 -10.98 10.52
C LEU A 87 -7.81 -10.74 11.96
N LYS A 88 -6.80 -11.46 12.45
CA LYS A 88 -6.28 -11.29 13.81
C LYS A 88 -5.75 -9.87 14.05
N ASN A 89 -4.96 -9.33 13.12
CA ASN A 89 -4.44 -7.97 13.24
C ASN A 89 -5.56 -6.93 13.12
N TYR A 90 -6.50 -7.14 12.21
CA TYR A 90 -7.70 -6.32 12.08
C TYR A 90 -8.49 -6.26 13.40
N GLU A 91 -8.83 -7.40 14.00
CA GLU A 91 -9.59 -7.45 15.26
C GLU A 91 -8.87 -6.73 16.39
N HIS A 92 -7.55 -6.93 16.52
CA HIS A 92 -6.75 -6.27 17.52
C HIS A 92 -6.75 -4.74 17.34
N LEU A 93 -6.44 -4.25 16.14
CA LEU A 93 -6.39 -2.82 15.85
C LEU A 93 -7.77 -2.18 15.94
N PHE A 94 -8.82 -2.86 15.49
CA PHE A 94 -10.19 -2.36 15.59
C PHE A 94 -10.62 -2.23 17.05
N LYS A 95 -10.32 -3.22 17.89
CA LYS A 95 -10.63 -3.21 19.32
C LYS A 95 -9.89 -2.12 20.08
N VAL A 96 -8.58 -1.97 19.86
CA VAL A 96 -7.75 -0.97 20.56
C VAL A 96 -8.15 0.46 20.19
N ASN A 97 -8.58 0.67 18.93
CA ASN A 97 -9.11 1.95 18.47
C ASN A 97 -10.63 2.07 18.65
N GLY A 98 -11.24 1.12 19.36
CA GLY A 98 -12.65 1.06 19.74
C GLY A 98 -13.07 2.22 20.65
N PRO A 99 -14.37 2.51 20.78
CA PRO A 99 -14.86 3.39 21.83
C PRO A 99 -14.39 2.85 23.18
N ARG A 100 -13.67 3.67 23.97
CA ARG A 100 -13.31 3.27 25.32
C ARG A 100 -14.55 3.31 26.22
N PRO A 101 -14.66 2.37 27.18
CA PRO A 101 -15.68 2.45 28.21
C PRO A 101 -15.61 3.82 28.88
N ALA A 102 -16.77 4.42 29.13
CA ALA A 102 -16.84 5.72 29.78
C ALA A 102 -16.13 5.62 31.14
N PRO A 103 -15.32 6.62 31.53
CA PRO A 103 -14.78 6.67 32.88
C PRO A 103 -15.93 6.69 33.87
N ASP A 104 -15.79 5.97 34.98
CA ASP A 104 -16.76 6.00 36.08
C ASP A 104 -17.00 7.46 36.47
N LEU A 105 -18.26 7.92 36.40
CA LEU A 105 -18.57 9.30 36.75
C LEU A 105 -18.15 9.53 38.21
N PRO A 106 -17.42 10.62 38.53
CA PRO A 106 -17.21 10.97 39.92
C PRO A 106 -18.55 11.25 40.59
N THR A 107 -18.81 10.57 41.69
CA THR A 107 -19.99 10.69 42.55
C THR A 107 -20.00 12.02 43.31
N THR A 108 -19.94 13.17 42.63
CA THR A 108 -20.22 14.46 43.28
C THR A 108 -20.94 15.40 42.32
N GLY A 109 -22.10 15.85 42.76
CA GLY A 109 -23.02 16.65 41.97
C GLY A 109 -22.44 18.01 41.61
N ALA A 110 -22.33 18.27 40.31
CA ALA A 110 -22.25 19.62 39.78
C ALA A 110 -22.97 19.66 38.44
N LYS A 111 -24.20 20.18 38.46
CA LYS A 111 -24.91 20.62 37.27
C LYS A 111 -24.20 21.87 36.74
N ALA A 112 -23.46 21.73 35.66
CA ALA A 112 -22.99 22.84 34.85
C ALA A 112 -23.14 22.42 33.38
N GLY A 113 -23.75 23.29 32.57
CA GLY A 113 -24.06 23.02 31.16
C GLY A 113 -22.84 22.45 30.44
N LYS A 114 -22.93 21.19 30.02
CA LYS A 114 -21.77 20.44 29.55
C LYS A 114 -21.91 20.20 28.06
N GLN A 115 -21.02 20.83 27.30
CA GLN A 115 -20.65 20.31 25.99
C GLN A 115 -20.39 18.79 26.14
N PRO A 116 -20.96 17.94 25.26
CA PRO A 116 -20.74 16.51 25.33
C PRO A 116 -19.24 16.23 25.30
N ALA A 117 -18.78 15.32 26.17
CA ALA A 117 -17.37 14.93 26.19
C ALA A 117 -16.94 14.49 24.77
N PRO A 118 -15.77 14.92 24.29
CA PRO A 118 -15.29 14.51 22.98
C PRO A 118 -15.22 12.96 22.92
N PRO A 119 -15.52 12.35 21.76
CA PRO A 119 -15.52 10.91 21.63
C PRO A 119 -14.15 10.34 22.02
N THR A 120 -14.16 9.24 22.76
CA THR A 120 -12.96 8.60 23.33
C THR A 120 -12.09 7.87 22.29
N HIS A 121 -12.51 7.88 21.02
CA HIS A 121 -11.91 7.13 19.93
C HIS A 121 -12.05 7.89 18.60
N SER A 122 -11.24 7.51 17.62
CA SER A 122 -11.27 8.10 16.28
C SER A 122 -12.04 7.22 15.30
N HIS A 123 -13.18 7.71 14.83
CA HIS A 123 -13.94 7.07 13.76
C HIS A 123 -13.13 6.96 12.46
N TYR A 124 -12.25 7.94 12.19
CA TYR A 124 -11.38 7.91 11.02
C TYR A 124 -10.43 6.71 11.06
N ILE A 125 -9.80 6.45 12.20
CA ILE A 125 -8.88 5.31 12.36
C ILE A 125 -9.64 3.99 12.19
N GLN A 126 -10.80 3.84 12.82
CA GLN A 126 -11.63 2.65 12.63
C GLN A 126 -12.03 2.45 11.16
N SER A 127 -12.45 3.53 10.49
CA SER A 127 -12.81 3.48 9.07
C SER A 127 -11.63 3.05 8.19
N LYS A 128 -10.40 3.49 8.52
CA LYS A 128 -9.18 3.08 7.81
C LYS A 128 -8.84 1.61 8.03
N VAL A 129 -8.96 1.12 9.27
CA VAL A 129 -8.71 -0.29 9.60
C VAL A 129 -9.70 -1.22 8.90
N VAL A 130 -10.98 -0.86 8.85
CA VAL A 130 -12.01 -1.63 8.13
C VAL A 130 -11.72 -1.68 6.63
N ARG A 131 -11.48 -0.52 6.01
CA ARG A 131 -11.19 -0.47 4.57
C ARG A 131 -9.90 -1.21 4.20
N ALA A 132 -8.89 -1.20 5.07
CA ALA A 132 -7.66 -1.95 4.85
C ALA A 132 -7.92 -3.46 4.77
N ARG A 133 -8.72 -4.00 5.69
CA ARG A 133 -9.13 -5.40 5.65
C ARG A 133 -9.88 -5.71 4.35
N GLU A 134 -10.90 -4.92 4.02
CA GLU A 134 -11.71 -5.12 2.81
C GLU A 134 -10.86 -5.07 1.53
N ARG A 135 -9.88 -4.15 1.46
CA ARG A 135 -8.97 -4.04 0.30
C ARG A 135 -8.11 -5.28 0.12
N ILE A 136 -7.61 -5.87 1.21
CA ILE A 136 -6.79 -7.09 1.17
C ILE A 136 -7.65 -8.29 0.82
N GLU A 137 -8.83 -8.43 1.43
CA GLU A 137 -9.79 -9.50 1.09
C GLU A 137 -10.19 -9.46 -0.39
N ALA A 138 -10.40 -8.26 -0.95
CA ALA A 138 -10.73 -8.11 -2.37
C ALA A 138 -9.56 -8.54 -3.28
N GLU A 139 -8.31 -8.27 -2.91
CA GLU A 139 -7.14 -8.73 -3.67
C GLU A 139 -7.02 -10.26 -3.63
N MET A 140 -7.21 -10.86 -2.45
CA MET A 140 -7.13 -12.31 -2.28
C MET A 140 -8.20 -13.03 -3.10
N ARG A 141 -9.45 -12.52 -3.11
CA ARG A 141 -10.53 -13.07 -3.96
C ARG A 141 -10.19 -13.00 -5.45
N VAL A 142 -9.58 -11.90 -5.90
CA VAL A 142 -9.14 -11.77 -7.29
C VAL A 142 -8.08 -12.81 -7.65
N ILE A 143 -7.15 -13.08 -6.73
CA ILE A 143 -6.12 -14.12 -6.92
C ILE A 143 -6.77 -15.51 -6.97
N GLU A 144 -7.68 -15.82 -6.05
CA GLU A 144 -8.43 -17.09 -6.03
C GLU A 144 -9.26 -17.29 -7.31
N GLU A 145 -9.95 -16.25 -7.77
CA GLU A 145 -10.71 -16.29 -9.04
C GLU A 145 -9.79 -16.54 -10.23
N ALA A 146 -8.61 -15.92 -10.26
CA ALA A 146 -7.63 -16.12 -11.32
C ALA A 146 -7.08 -17.56 -11.36
N ASP A 147 -6.83 -18.16 -10.18
CA ASP A 147 -6.36 -19.55 -10.06
C ASP A 147 -7.46 -20.57 -10.39
N SER A 148 -8.73 -20.22 -10.17
CA SER A 148 -9.88 -21.10 -10.45
C SER A 148 -10.31 -21.15 -11.92
N MET A 149 -9.82 -20.22 -12.76
CA MET A 149 -10.24 -20.12 -14.16
C MET A 149 -9.50 -21.15 -15.04
N PRO A 150 -10.20 -22.04 -15.78
CA PRO A 150 -9.53 -22.98 -16.68
C PRO A 150 -8.79 -22.21 -17.79
N PRO A 151 -7.65 -22.74 -18.29
CA PRO A 151 -6.91 -22.08 -19.36
C PRO A 151 -7.83 -21.86 -20.57
N PRO A 152 -7.67 -20.73 -21.30
CA PRO A 152 -8.49 -20.46 -22.47
C PRO A 152 -8.42 -21.63 -23.45
N PRO A 153 -9.54 -22.07 -24.03
CA PRO A 153 -9.55 -23.16 -24.99
C PRO A 153 -8.77 -22.72 -26.23
N GLY A 154 -7.51 -23.17 -26.34
CA GLY A 154 -6.65 -22.84 -27.49
C GLY A 154 -5.15 -22.71 -27.22
N ALA A 155 -4.68 -22.71 -25.96
CA ALA A 155 -3.25 -22.82 -25.69
C ALA A 155 -2.78 -24.26 -25.93
N ALA A 156 -2.43 -24.59 -27.17
CA ALA A 156 -1.78 -25.84 -27.51
C ALA A 156 -0.52 -26.03 -26.61
N PRO A 157 -0.28 -27.22 -26.06
CA PRO A 157 0.97 -27.49 -25.35
C PRO A 157 2.16 -27.23 -26.28
N PRO A 158 3.27 -26.65 -25.81
CA PRO A 158 4.46 -26.48 -26.62
C PRO A 158 4.88 -27.88 -27.11
N GLY A 159 4.83 -28.04 -28.43
CA GLY A 159 5.03 -29.32 -29.08
C GLY A 159 6.33 -29.98 -28.63
N SER A 160 6.21 -31.25 -28.22
CA SER A 160 7.34 -32.15 -28.05
C SER A 160 8.24 -32.08 -29.29
N PRO A 161 9.58 -32.02 -29.16
CA PRO A 161 10.46 -32.01 -30.31
C PRO A 161 10.23 -33.29 -31.10
N GLN A 162 9.83 -33.12 -32.36
CA GLN A 162 9.65 -34.19 -33.31
C GLN A 162 10.98 -34.93 -33.48
N GLY A 163 11.08 -36.12 -32.88
CA GLY A 163 12.19 -37.04 -33.07
C GLY A 163 12.25 -37.45 -34.53
N ASN A 164 13.20 -36.88 -35.26
CA ASN A 164 13.52 -37.27 -36.62
C ASN A 164 14.23 -38.64 -36.59
N ALA A 165 13.46 -39.72 -36.51
CA ALA A 165 13.92 -41.06 -36.84
C ALA A 165 13.84 -41.23 -38.37
N GLY A 166 14.88 -40.79 -39.06
CA GLY A 166 15.09 -41.11 -40.47
C GLY A 166 15.35 -42.61 -40.62
N GLY A 167 14.47 -43.28 -41.38
CA GLY A 167 14.55 -44.68 -41.71
C GLY A 167 15.61 -45.00 -42.79
N SER A 168 16.20 -46.18 -42.59
CA SER A 168 16.77 -47.14 -43.53
C SER A 168 16.85 -46.80 -45.02
N SER A 169 18.07 -46.92 -45.57
CA SER A 169 18.41 -47.77 -46.73
C SER A 169 19.91 -48.04 -46.73
#